data_AF-A0A815BRK5-F1
#
_entry.id   AF-A0A815BRK5-F1
#
_cell.length_a   1.000
_cell.length_b   1.000
_cell.length_c   1.000
_cell.angle_alpha   90.00
_cell.angle_beta   90.00
_cell.angle_gamma   90.00
#
_symmetry.space_group_name_H-M   'P 1'
#
loop_
_entity.id
_entity.type
_entity.pdbx_description
1 polymer ?
#
loop_
_entity_poly.entity_id
_entity_poly.type
_entity_poly.pdbx_seq_one_letter_code
_entity_poly.pdbx_strand_id
1 'polypeptide(L)'
;MKEKGDNSKIRPDASAGYQACLNAEKEEERLVEEGNIGAGAGCAVGKMFGIERAMKSGLGTASITLRDEKTNSSITVGVIVAVKGGSNTTSSFYRIYSEIVQVKLKVITSEQKKWGTVSGGKVSRVLLTVSRKIVAHYEESELPGARTPDGLSLMNTVKQLVENKLSLSDIFDIRQDEGISTTIGCVATDVKLTKVQATKIAQMAHDGLARTINPVHTPADGDAMFTISTGKSTMKADLMLVGTLAATVVERAVIRAVMKATSIPNLPSAREFLSKT
;
A
#
# COMPACT_ATOMS: atom_id res chain seq x y z
N MET A 1 34.17 -10.89 6.35
CA MET A 1 34.05 -9.47 6.76
C MET A 1 32.57 -9.22 7.01
N LYS A 2 32.15 -8.87 8.23
CA LYS A 2 30.76 -8.42 8.46
C LYS A 2 30.58 -7.14 7.64
N GLU A 3 29.64 -7.14 6.70
CA GLU A 3 29.34 -5.93 5.93
C GLU A 3 28.84 -4.84 6.88
N LYS A 4 28.99 -3.56 6.51
CA LYS A 4 28.58 -2.40 7.34
C LYS A 4 27.14 -2.48 7.88
N GLY A 5 26.27 -3.32 7.31
CA GLY A 5 24.89 -3.54 7.75
C GLY A 5 24.70 -4.44 8.98
N ASP A 6 25.66 -5.31 9.31
CA ASP A 6 25.48 -6.36 10.35
C ASP A 6 25.88 -5.91 11.77
N ASN A 7 26.28 -4.65 11.93
CA ASN A 7 26.71 -4.13 13.21
C ASN A 7 25.56 -3.38 13.89
N SER A 8 25.02 -3.97 14.97
CA SER A 8 23.93 -3.39 15.78
C SER A 8 24.26 -2.03 16.40
N LYS A 9 25.54 -1.63 16.44
CA LYS A 9 25.97 -0.31 16.92
C LYS A 9 25.94 0.77 15.84
N ILE A 10 25.76 0.41 14.56
CA ILE A 10 25.64 1.37 13.47
C ILE A 10 24.17 1.79 13.35
N ARG A 11 23.91 3.07 13.63
CA ARG A 11 22.58 3.69 13.64
C ARG A 11 22.68 5.09 12.99
N PRO A 12 21.58 5.61 12.41
CA PRO A 12 21.55 7.00 11.95
C PRO A 12 21.86 7.96 13.09
N ASP A 13 22.66 8.99 12.81
CA ASP A 13 23.00 10.06 13.73
C ASP A 13 22.40 11.40 13.26
N ALA A 14 22.72 12.49 13.98
CA ALA A 14 22.26 13.82 13.63
C ALA A 14 22.71 14.27 12.22
N SER A 15 23.91 13.86 11.79
CA SER A 15 24.42 14.19 10.45
C SER A 15 23.62 13.50 9.35
N ALA A 16 23.24 12.23 9.56
CA ALA A 16 22.38 11.51 8.64
C ALA A 16 21.01 12.20 8.50
N GLY A 17 20.44 12.68 9.62
CA GLY A 17 19.19 13.45 9.62
C GLY A 17 19.31 14.77 8.86
N TYR A 18 20.36 15.55 9.13
CA TYR A 18 20.62 16.81 8.43
C TYR A 18 20.79 16.61 6.92
N GLN A 19 21.53 15.59 6.50
CA GLN A 19 21.72 15.29 5.09
C GLN A 19 20.41 14.87 4.39
N ALA A 20 19.52 14.17 5.10
CA ALA A 20 18.21 13.84 4.56
C ALA A 20 17.37 15.10 4.29
N CYS A 21 17.42 16.10 5.17
CA CYS A 21 16.77 17.41 4.96
C CYS A 21 17.34 18.14 3.74
N LEU A 22 18.67 18.24 3.64
CA LEU A 22 19.32 18.87 2.48
C LEU A 22 18.97 18.18 1.16
N ASN A 23 18.75 16.87 1.17
CA ASN A 23 18.35 16.13 -0.03
C ASN A 23 16.87 16.34 -0.37
N ALA A 24 16.03 16.68 0.61
CA ALA A 24 14.61 16.98 0.39
C ALA A 24 14.39 18.37 -0.23
N GLU A 25 15.25 19.34 0.05
CA GLU A 25 15.11 20.74 -0.40
C GLU A 25 15.45 20.97 -1.89
N LYS A 26 16.03 19.98 -2.58
CA LYS A 26 16.72 20.26 -3.84
C LYS A 26 15.82 20.51 -5.05
N GLU A 27 14.61 19.94 -5.14
CA GLU A 27 13.73 20.09 -6.34
C GLU A 27 12.24 19.81 -6.03
N GLU A 28 11.32 20.71 -6.45
CA GLU A 28 9.87 20.63 -6.17
C GLU A 28 9.14 19.52 -6.97
N GLU A 29 9.70 19.08 -8.11
CA GLU A 29 9.08 18.08 -9.00
C GLU A 29 9.78 16.70 -8.98
N ARG A 30 10.70 16.48 -8.03
CA ARG A 30 11.47 15.23 -7.98
C ARG A 30 10.57 14.05 -7.62
N LEU A 31 10.63 12.99 -8.43
CA LEU A 31 10.03 11.72 -8.06
C LEU A 31 10.68 11.17 -6.78
N VAL A 32 9.85 10.72 -5.85
CA VAL A 32 10.33 10.09 -4.62
C VAL A 32 10.94 8.73 -4.97
N GLU A 33 12.22 8.55 -4.62
CA GLU A 33 12.90 7.26 -4.74
C GLU A 33 12.32 6.24 -3.75
N GLU A 34 12.23 4.97 -4.18
CA GLU A 34 11.62 3.87 -3.42
C GLU A 34 12.61 2.70 -3.28
N GLY A 35 12.30 1.77 -2.37
CA GLY A 35 13.12 0.58 -2.11
C GLY A 35 14.12 0.78 -0.96
N ASN A 36 15.36 0.34 -1.15
CA ASN A 36 16.38 0.27 -0.09
C ASN A 36 17.07 1.62 0.17
N ILE A 37 16.30 2.68 0.43
CA ILE A 37 16.81 4.04 0.58
C ILE A 37 16.32 4.71 1.87
N GLY A 38 17.18 5.55 2.46
CA GLY A 38 16.86 6.30 3.68
C GLY A 38 16.39 5.39 4.81
N ALA A 39 15.25 5.71 5.42
CA ALA A 39 14.63 4.87 6.45
C ALA A 39 14.27 3.45 5.94
N GLY A 40 14.06 3.28 4.63
CA GLY A 40 13.80 2.00 3.96
C GLY A 40 15.03 1.08 3.83
N ALA A 41 16.25 1.60 4.00
CA ALA A 41 17.48 0.84 3.76
C ALA A 41 17.55 -0.45 4.60
N GLY A 42 17.23 -0.37 5.89
CA GLY A 42 17.20 -1.52 6.82
C GLY A 42 15.82 -2.17 7.02
N CYS A 43 14.82 -1.82 6.21
CA CYS A 43 13.46 -2.34 6.37
C CYS A 43 13.35 -3.79 5.87
N ALA A 44 12.58 -4.60 6.61
CA ALA A 44 12.24 -5.98 6.28
C ALA A 44 10.83 -6.34 6.81
N VAL A 45 10.21 -7.35 6.21
CA VAL A 45 8.87 -7.89 6.56
C VAL A 45 8.95 -9.40 6.84
N GLY A 46 8.01 -9.95 7.61
CA GLY A 46 8.01 -11.38 7.97
C GLY A 46 8.97 -11.78 9.09
N LYS A 47 9.43 -10.81 9.90
CA LYS A 47 10.43 -11.01 10.95
C LYS A 47 9.93 -11.72 12.22
N MET A 48 8.67 -12.10 12.31
CA MET A 48 8.13 -12.81 13.49
C MET A 48 8.79 -14.16 13.73
N PHE A 49 9.40 -14.71 12.69
CA PHE A 49 10.11 -15.97 12.73
C PHE A 49 11.64 -15.79 12.67
N GLY A 50 12.16 -14.58 12.84
CA GLY A 50 13.60 -14.27 12.70
C GLY A 50 13.96 -13.69 11.33
N ILE A 51 15.07 -12.95 11.26
CA ILE A 51 15.50 -12.24 10.03
C ILE A 51 15.86 -13.21 8.91
N GLU A 52 16.30 -14.43 9.25
CA GLU A 52 16.68 -15.47 8.28
C GLU A 52 15.48 -15.95 7.46
N ARG A 53 14.27 -15.82 8.02
CA ARG A 53 13.00 -16.12 7.36
C ARG A 53 12.29 -14.89 6.82
N ALA A 54 12.81 -13.69 7.08
CA ALA A 54 12.24 -12.45 6.59
C ALA A 54 12.52 -12.24 5.09
N MET A 55 11.92 -11.17 4.58
CA MET A 55 12.14 -10.65 3.23
C MET A 55 12.40 -9.14 3.27
N LYS A 56 13.17 -8.66 2.30
CA LYS A 56 13.49 -7.24 2.19
C LYS A 56 12.25 -6.44 1.82
N SER A 57 12.06 -5.32 2.52
CA SER A 57 11.10 -4.26 2.20
C SER A 57 11.83 -2.92 2.12
N GLY A 58 11.12 -1.80 2.12
CA GLY A 58 11.76 -0.52 1.90
C GLY A 58 10.88 0.69 2.15
N LEU A 59 11.22 1.75 1.44
CA LEU A 59 10.42 2.96 1.31
C LEU A 59 9.48 2.82 0.12
N GLY A 60 8.21 3.20 0.30
CA GLY A 60 7.22 3.23 -0.77
C GLY A 60 6.42 4.52 -0.76
N THR A 61 5.93 4.92 -1.92
CA THR A 61 5.07 6.09 -2.08
C THR A 61 3.90 5.80 -3.00
N ALA A 62 2.78 6.48 -2.79
CA ALA A 62 1.66 6.48 -3.72
C ALA A 62 0.88 7.78 -3.59
N SER A 63 0.14 8.14 -4.64
CA SER A 63 -0.79 9.26 -4.61
C SER A 63 -2.04 8.98 -5.44
N ILE A 64 -3.12 9.68 -5.10
CA ILE A 64 -4.35 9.77 -5.87
C ILE A 64 -4.72 11.24 -5.97
N THR A 65 -4.99 11.69 -7.19
CA THR A 65 -5.55 13.01 -7.47
C THR A 65 -6.99 12.87 -7.95
N LEU A 66 -7.91 13.55 -7.29
CA LEU A 66 -9.29 13.69 -7.76
C LEU A 66 -9.47 15.07 -8.39
N ARG A 67 -10.06 15.11 -9.58
CA ARG A 67 -10.36 16.34 -10.32
C ARG A 67 -11.86 16.51 -10.41
N ASP A 68 -12.33 17.74 -10.18
CA ASP A 68 -13.69 18.16 -10.49
C ASP A 68 -13.65 18.99 -11.78
N GLU A 69 -14.15 18.41 -12.86
CA GLU A 69 -14.18 19.04 -14.18
C GLU A 69 -15.06 20.30 -14.21
N LYS A 70 -16.09 20.39 -13.35
CA LYS A 70 -17.00 21.54 -13.36
C LYS A 70 -16.34 22.78 -12.78
N THR A 71 -15.56 22.60 -11.72
CA THR A 71 -14.88 23.70 -11.02
C THR A 71 -13.42 23.86 -11.44
N ASN A 72 -12.92 22.98 -12.32
CA ASN A 72 -11.52 22.85 -12.70
C ASN A 72 -10.58 22.84 -11.48
N SER A 73 -11.03 22.22 -10.39
CA SER A 73 -10.28 22.12 -9.14
C SER A 73 -9.86 20.67 -8.89
N SER A 74 -8.86 20.47 -8.04
CA SER A 74 -8.41 19.14 -7.67
C SER A 74 -7.97 19.06 -6.23
N ILE A 75 -8.00 17.84 -5.70
CA ILE A 75 -7.31 17.48 -4.47
C ILE A 75 -6.35 16.35 -4.76
N THR A 76 -5.23 16.34 -4.05
CA THR A 76 -4.27 15.24 -4.08
C THR A 76 -4.06 14.73 -2.66
N VAL A 77 -4.10 13.41 -2.51
CA VAL A 77 -3.68 12.71 -1.30
C VAL A 77 -2.51 11.81 -1.69
N GLY A 78 -1.35 12.05 -1.10
CA GLY A 78 -0.13 11.28 -1.27
C GLY A 78 0.34 10.68 0.05
N VAL A 79 1.24 9.71 -0.02
CA VAL A 79 1.87 9.12 1.15
C VAL A 79 3.30 8.70 0.84
N ILE A 80 4.14 8.73 1.86
CA ILE A 80 5.42 8.04 1.90
C ILE A 80 5.46 7.15 3.16
N VAL A 81 5.93 5.91 3.04
CA VAL A 81 5.94 4.94 4.14
C VAL A 81 7.21 4.09 4.10
N ALA A 82 7.85 3.92 5.25
CA ALA A 82 8.91 2.94 5.48
C ALA A 82 8.32 1.73 6.18
N VAL A 83 8.41 0.56 5.55
CA VAL A 83 7.68 -0.64 5.98
C VAL A 83 8.63 -1.61 6.67
N LYS A 84 8.66 -1.65 8.00
CA LYS A 84 9.38 -2.67 8.77
C LYS A 84 8.39 -3.48 9.59
N GLY A 85 7.71 -4.43 8.95
CA GLY A 85 6.66 -5.25 9.58
C GLY A 85 7.21 -6.52 10.25
N GLY A 86 6.54 -6.97 11.32
CA GLY A 86 6.79 -8.30 11.87
C GLY A 86 6.19 -9.42 11.04
N SER A 87 5.12 -9.12 10.31
CA SER A 87 4.26 -10.11 9.69
C SER A 87 4.38 -10.10 8.17
N ASN A 88 3.61 -10.96 7.50
CA ASN A 88 3.50 -10.94 6.04
C ASN A 88 2.77 -9.67 5.57
N THR A 89 3.17 -9.17 4.40
CA THR A 89 2.47 -8.08 3.73
C THR A 89 1.41 -8.61 2.78
N THR A 90 0.15 -8.34 3.08
CA THR A 90 -0.98 -8.63 2.20
C THR A 90 -1.08 -7.67 1.02
N SER A 91 -1.46 -8.21 -0.12
CA SER A 91 -2.22 -7.50 -1.11
C SER A 91 -3.59 -8.15 -1.17
N SER A 92 -4.54 -7.59 -0.41
CA SER A 92 -5.95 -7.71 -0.73
C SER A 92 -6.16 -6.89 -2.01
N PHE A 93 -5.82 -7.44 -3.17
CA PHE A 93 -6.08 -6.77 -4.43
C PHE A 93 -7.59 -6.56 -4.53
N TYR A 94 -8.06 -5.33 -4.28
CA TYR A 94 -9.24 -4.86 -4.98
C TYR A 94 -8.83 -4.74 -6.43
N ARG A 95 -9.06 -5.79 -7.21
CA ARG A 95 -9.03 -5.67 -8.66
C ARG A 95 -10.29 -4.89 -9.03
N ILE A 96 -10.23 -3.56 -8.87
CA ILE A 96 -11.10 -2.65 -9.60
C ILE A 96 -10.62 -2.78 -11.03
N TYR A 97 -11.12 -3.80 -11.73
CA TYR A 97 -11.07 -3.75 -13.19
C TYR A 97 -11.79 -2.45 -13.57
N SER A 98 -11.07 -1.63 -14.32
CA SER A 98 -11.65 -0.58 -15.14
C SER A 98 -12.95 -1.08 -15.77
N GLU A 99 -14.03 -0.35 -15.54
CA GLU A 99 -15.34 -0.39 -16.22
C GLU A 99 -15.66 -1.68 -17.02
N ILE A 100 -16.52 -2.56 -16.49
CA ILE A 100 -17.33 -3.39 -17.40
C ILE A 100 -18.41 -2.46 -17.96
N VAL A 101 -18.13 -1.90 -19.15
CA VAL A 101 -19.14 -1.25 -19.98
C VAL A 101 -20.00 -2.36 -20.58
N GLN A 102 -21.12 -2.70 -19.94
CA GLN A 102 -22.15 -3.45 -20.66
C GLN A 102 -22.78 -2.51 -21.68
N VAL A 103 -22.37 -2.63 -22.94
CA VAL A 103 -23.03 -1.98 -24.07
C VAL A 103 -24.22 -2.86 -24.47
N LYS A 104 -25.44 -2.43 -24.16
CA LYS A 104 -26.64 -3.01 -24.79
C LYS A 104 -26.94 -2.22 -26.06
N LEU A 105 -26.79 -2.88 -27.19
CA LEU A 105 -27.15 -2.35 -28.51
C LEU A 105 -28.62 -2.67 -28.79
N LYS A 106 -29.46 -1.65 -28.94
CA LYS A 106 -30.84 -1.83 -29.40
C LYS A 106 -31.00 -1.20 -30.77
N VAL A 107 -31.15 -2.03 -31.79
CA VAL A 107 -31.52 -1.61 -33.15
C VAL A 107 -33.05 -1.46 -33.17
N ILE A 108 -33.55 -0.24 -33.36
CA ILE A 108 -34.98 0.03 -33.54
C ILE A 108 -35.22 0.13 -35.04
N THR A 109 -36.04 -0.77 -35.57
CA THR A 109 -36.61 -0.67 -36.93
C THR A 109 -37.91 0.12 -36.85
N SER A 110 -38.35 0.72 -37.97
CA SER A 110 -39.53 1.61 -38.02
C SER A 110 -40.87 0.96 -37.62
N GLU A 111 -40.90 -0.36 -37.38
CA GLU A 111 -42.13 -1.12 -37.13
C GLU A 111 -42.25 -1.70 -35.71
N GLN A 112 -41.23 -1.60 -34.85
CA GLN A 112 -41.29 -2.18 -33.49
C GLN A 112 -41.84 -1.21 -32.43
N LYS A 113 -43.02 -1.52 -31.87
CA LYS A 113 -43.60 -0.81 -30.70
C LYS A 113 -43.58 -1.60 -29.36
N LYS A 114 -43.15 -2.87 -29.30
CA LYS A 114 -43.02 -3.70 -28.06
C LYS A 114 -41.84 -4.70 -28.13
N TRP A 115 -41.41 -5.23 -26.96
CA TRP A 115 -40.26 -6.15 -26.81
C TRP A 115 -40.48 -7.54 -27.44
N GLY A 116 -39.55 -7.99 -28.29
CA GLY A 116 -39.54 -9.29 -28.96
C GLY A 116 -38.49 -9.38 -30.08
N THR A 117 -38.29 -10.57 -30.67
CA THR A 117 -37.34 -10.83 -31.77
C THR A 117 -37.93 -10.44 -33.14
N VAL A 118 -37.14 -9.88 -34.05
CA VAL A 118 -37.57 -9.49 -35.42
C VAL A 118 -36.60 -10.03 -36.45
N SER A 119 -37.12 -10.59 -37.54
CA SER A 119 -36.36 -11.00 -38.73
C SER A 119 -36.73 -10.10 -39.92
N GLY A 120 -35.81 -9.21 -40.30
CA GLY A 120 -35.89 -8.42 -41.54
C GLY A 120 -36.60 -7.07 -41.43
N GLY A 121 -35.85 -5.97 -41.61
CA GLY A 121 -36.37 -4.60 -41.72
C GLY A 121 -35.26 -3.55 -41.76
N LYS A 122 -35.47 -2.42 -42.48
CA LYS A 122 -34.50 -1.30 -42.54
C LYS A 122 -34.35 -0.64 -41.16
N VAL A 123 -33.11 -0.50 -40.69
CA VAL A 123 -32.75 0.11 -39.40
C VAL A 123 -33.03 1.62 -39.45
N SER A 124 -33.85 2.14 -38.53
CA SER A 124 -34.20 3.57 -38.49
C SER A 124 -33.52 4.34 -37.35
N ARG A 125 -33.16 3.69 -36.23
CA ARG A 125 -32.35 4.30 -35.16
C ARG A 125 -31.68 3.26 -34.25
N VAL A 126 -30.45 3.50 -33.81
CA VAL A 126 -29.75 2.68 -32.80
C VAL A 126 -29.76 3.42 -31.48
N LEU A 127 -30.28 2.79 -30.42
CA LEU A 127 -30.19 3.31 -29.06
C LEU A 127 -29.10 2.54 -28.31
N LEU A 128 -28.13 3.30 -27.79
CA LEU A 128 -27.01 2.78 -27.00
C LEU A 128 -27.25 3.17 -25.54
N THR A 129 -27.39 2.18 -24.65
CA THR A 129 -27.45 2.44 -23.20
C THR A 129 -26.19 1.88 -22.56
N VAL A 130 -25.43 2.76 -21.92
CA VAL A 130 -24.24 2.43 -21.13
C VAL A 130 -24.63 2.40 -19.65
N SER A 131 -24.62 1.23 -19.03
CA SER A 131 -24.78 1.10 -17.58
C SER A 131 -23.42 0.81 -16.93
N ARG A 132 -22.95 1.72 -16.08
CA ARG A 132 -21.74 1.52 -15.27
C ARG A 132 -22.01 0.55 -14.14
N LYS A 133 -21.25 -0.54 -14.04
CA LYS A 133 -21.18 -1.40 -12.85
C LYS A 133 -19.71 -1.60 -12.48
N ILE A 134 -19.34 -1.19 -11.27
CA ILE A 134 -18.03 -1.51 -10.70
C ILE A 134 -18.16 -2.91 -10.11
N VAL A 135 -17.33 -3.85 -10.56
CA VAL A 135 -17.22 -5.17 -9.97
C VAL A 135 -15.81 -5.28 -9.41
N ALA A 136 -15.71 -5.38 -8.09
CA ALA A 136 -14.46 -5.69 -7.41
C ALA A 136 -14.29 -7.21 -7.35
N HIS A 137 -13.21 -7.73 -7.92
CA HIS A 137 -12.79 -9.11 -7.68
C HIS A 137 -11.77 -9.13 -6.54
N TYR A 138 -11.99 -10.04 -5.59
CA TYR A 138 -11.08 -10.34 -4.47
C TYR A 138 -10.29 -11.59 -4.83
N GLU A 139 -8.98 -11.47 -4.96
CA GLU A 139 -8.07 -12.61 -5.11
C GLU A 139 -6.93 -12.38 -4.11
N GLU A 140 -6.96 -13.10 -2.99
CA GLU A 140 -5.81 -13.16 -2.07
C GLU A 140 -4.69 -13.91 -2.78
N SER A 141 -3.68 -13.18 -3.25
CA SER A 141 -2.43 -13.78 -3.73
C SER A 141 -1.48 -13.98 -2.55
N GLU A 142 -0.60 -14.97 -2.60
CA GLU A 142 0.39 -15.20 -1.54
C GLU A 142 1.37 -14.02 -1.42
N LEU A 143 1.81 -13.80 -0.18
CA LEU A 143 2.16 -12.49 0.35
C LEU A 143 3.62 -12.43 0.78
N PRO A 144 4.44 -11.56 0.17
CA PRO A 144 5.83 -11.39 0.59
C PRO A 144 5.91 -11.16 2.10
N GLY A 145 6.84 -11.80 2.77
CA GLY A 145 6.82 -11.87 4.22
C GLY A 145 7.65 -13.01 4.77
N ALA A 146 7.10 -13.72 5.75
CA ALA A 146 7.78 -14.84 6.37
C ALA A 146 7.93 -15.99 5.36
N ARG A 147 9.10 -16.59 5.31
CA ARG A 147 9.40 -17.78 4.51
C ARG A 147 9.39 -19.04 5.37
N THR A 148 9.16 -20.18 4.74
CA THR A 148 9.32 -21.51 5.36
C THR A 148 10.77 -21.73 5.82
N PRO A 149 11.04 -22.66 6.78
CA PRO A 149 12.40 -22.92 7.27
C PRO A 149 13.39 -23.34 6.18
N ASP A 150 12.92 -24.00 5.12
CA ASP A 150 13.71 -24.34 3.92
C ASP A 150 13.95 -23.13 3.00
N GLY A 151 13.27 -22.01 3.23
CA GLY A 151 13.35 -20.78 2.45
C GLY A 151 12.75 -20.87 1.05
N LEU A 152 12.00 -21.94 0.72
CA LEU A 152 11.50 -22.21 -0.63
C LEU A 152 10.08 -21.67 -0.89
N SER A 153 9.29 -21.51 0.17
CA SER A 153 7.88 -21.08 0.08
C SER A 153 7.56 -19.97 1.07
N LEU A 154 6.44 -19.29 0.84
CA LEU A 154 5.91 -18.33 1.81
C LEU A 154 5.17 -19.05 2.94
N MET A 155 5.27 -18.49 4.14
CA MET A 155 4.57 -18.94 5.33
C MET A 155 3.52 -17.91 5.73
N ASN A 156 2.31 -18.36 6.04
CA ASN A 156 1.25 -17.49 6.55
C ASN A 156 1.37 -17.31 8.07
N THR A 157 1.78 -16.12 8.52
CA THR A 157 1.94 -15.78 9.95
C THR A 157 0.67 -15.98 10.77
N VAL A 158 -0.50 -15.57 10.26
CA VAL A 158 -1.79 -15.70 10.98
C VAL A 158 -2.13 -17.16 11.21
N LYS A 159 -1.94 -18.01 10.19
CA LYS A 159 -2.17 -19.45 10.31
C LYS A 159 -1.32 -20.06 11.42
N GLN A 160 -0.04 -19.66 11.52
CA GLN A 160 0.83 -20.16 12.59
C GLN A 160 0.39 -19.70 13.99
N LEU A 161 -0.07 -18.45 14.14
CA LEU A 161 -0.61 -17.93 15.39
C LEU A 161 -1.87 -18.69 15.81
N VAL A 162 -2.82 -18.89 14.89
CA VAL A 162 -4.08 -19.60 15.16
C VAL A 162 -3.84 -21.07 15.52
N GLU A 163 -2.86 -21.72 14.89
CA GLU A 163 -2.48 -23.10 15.19
C GLU A 163 -1.66 -23.24 16.50
N ASN A 164 -1.49 -22.17 17.28
CA ASN A 164 -0.63 -22.11 18.49
C ASN A 164 0.82 -22.55 18.26
N LYS A 165 1.31 -22.39 17.02
CA LYS A 165 2.71 -22.68 16.65
C LYS A 165 3.65 -21.50 16.89
N LEU A 166 3.09 -20.36 17.32
CA LEU A 166 3.80 -19.14 17.61
C LEU A 166 3.11 -18.43 18.79
N SER A 167 3.81 -18.30 19.92
CA SER A 167 3.35 -17.50 21.07
C SER A 167 4.06 -16.13 21.11
N LEU A 168 3.49 -15.18 21.86
CA LEU A 168 4.15 -13.88 22.08
C LEU A 168 5.52 -14.04 22.74
N SER A 169 5.68 -15.00 23.67
CA SER A 169 6.97 -15.34 24.26
C SER A 169 7.97 -15.81 23.21
N ASP A 170 7.56 -16.69 22.29
CA ASP A 170 8.44 -17.15 21.20
C ASP A 170 8.88 -15.97 20.33
N ILE A 171 7.96 -15.05 20.00
CA ILE A 171 8.27 -13.86 19.21
C ILE A 171 9.28 -12.97 19.92
N PHE A 172 9.14 -12.76 21.24
CA PHE A 172 10.07 -11.93 22.00
C PHE A 172 11.43 -12.59 22.19
N ASP A 173 11.47 -13.91 22.40
CA ASP A 173 12.71 -14.68 22.55
C ASP A 173 13.50 -14.76 21.24
N ILE A 174 12.83 -14.96 20.10
CA ILE A 174 13.45 -14.90 18.77
C ILE A 174 13.98 -13.48 18.48
N ARG A 175 13.34 -12.44 19.03
CA ARG A 175 13.63 -11.03 18.72
C ARG A 175 14.61 -10.34 19.65
N GLN A 176 15.15 -11.00 20.67
CA GLN A 176 16.01 -10.34 21.67
C GLN A 176 17.16 -9.53 21.04
N ASP A 177 17.64 -9.90 19.85
CA ASP A 177 18.70 -9.19 19.10
C ASP A 177 18.23 -8.37 17.87
N GLU A 178 16.96 -8.48 17.43
CA GLU A 178 16.51 -7.96 16.11
C GLU A 178 15.61 -6.70 16.16
N GLY A 179 15.23 -6.28 17.36
CA GLY A 179 14.48 -5.05 17.60
C GLY A 179 13.01 -5.07 17.16
N ILE A 180 12.28 -4.06 17.64
CA ILE A 180 10.84 -3.86 17.43
C ILE A 180 10.55 -3.67 15.92
N SER A 181 9.38 -4.11 15.47
CA SER A 181 8.89 -3.84 14.11
C SER A 181 8.19 -2.48 14.09
N THR A 182 8.34 -1.69 13.03
CA THR A 182 7.81 -0.32 12.99
C THR A 182 7.50 0.05 11.55
N THR A 183 6.23 0.19 11.23
CA THR A 183 5.83 0.87 9.99
C THR A 183 5.57 2.33 10.28
N ILE A 184 6.34 3.22 9.66
CA ILE A 184 6.20 4.67 9.85
C ILE A 184 5.91 5.35 8.51
N GLY A 185 4.92 6.23 8.49
CA GLY A 185 4.53 6.92 7.26
C GLY A 185 3.94 8.30 7.47
N CYS A 186 3.93 9.09 6.39
CA CYS A 186 3.37 10.42 6.36
C CYS A 186 2.42 10.56 5.16
N VAL A 187 1.14 10.79 5.43
CA VAL A 187 0.13 11.19 4.46
C VAL A 187 0.23 12.69 4.25
N ALA A 188 0.23 13.13 3.00
CA ALA A 188 0.24 14.53 2.61
C ALA A 188 -0.98 14.85 1.74
N THR A 189 -1.59 16.01 1.95
CA THR A 189 -2.67 16.49 1.08
C THR A 189 -2.62 18.01 0.88
N ASP A 190 -3.21 18.48 -0.21
CA ASP A 190 -3.43 19.91 -0.46
C ASP A 190 -4.76 20.43 0.11
N VAL A 191 -5.65 19.55 0.59
CA VAL A 191 -6.91 19.92 1.25
C VAL A 191 -6.62 20.69 2.54
N LYS A 192 -7.33 21.79 2.78
CA LYS A 192 -7.24 22.55 4.03
C LYS A 192 -7.83 21.75 5.19
N LEU A 193 -7.00 21.43 6.20
CA LEU A 193 -7.39 20.64 7.37
C LEU A 193 -7.13 21.40 8.67
N THR A 194 -8.00 21.19 9.66
CA THR A 194 -7.69 21.50 11.06
C THR A 194 -6.77 20.41 11.65
N LYS A 195 -6.14 20.70 12.81
CA LYS A 195 -5.31 19.71 13.52
C LYS A 195 -6.10 18.46 13.88
N VAL A 196 -7.35 18.61 14.32
CA VAL A 196 -8.24 17.48 14.67
C VAL A 196 -8.54 16.61 13.44
N GLN A 197 -8.82 17.24 12.29
CA GLN A 197 -9.05 16.54 11.03
C GLN A 197 -7.80 15.79 10.56
N ALA A 198 -6.62 16.42 10.64
CA ALA A 198 -5.35 15.76 10.29
C ALA A 198 -5.05 14.55 11.19
N THR A 199 -5.29 14.68 12.51
CA THR A 199 -5.16 13.55 13.45
C THR A 199 -6.14 12.43 13.10
N LYS A 200 -7.39 12.75 12.72
CA LYS A 200 -8.35 11.73 12.34
C LYS A 200 -7.96 11.01 11.04
N ILE A 201 -7.44 11.74 10.05
CA ILE A 201 -6.90 11.13 8.82
C ILE A 201 -5.68 10.25 9.12
N ALA A 202 -4.80 10.69 10.02
CA ALA A 202 -3.66 9.88 10.44
C ALA A 202 -4.12 8.56 11.06
N GLN A 203 -5.16 8.59 11.91
CA GLN A 203 -5.78 7.37 12.44
C GLN A 203 -6.38 6.49 11.33
N MET A 204 -7.14 7.05 10.39
CA MET A 204 -7.73 6.29 9.28
C MET A 204 -6.67 5.70 8.33
N ALA A 205 -5.49 6.33 8.23
CA ALA A 205 -4.39 5.82 7.43
C ALA A 205 -3.90 4.44 7.91
N HIS A 206 -4.06 4.12 9.21
CA HIS A 206 -3.78 2.78 9.74
C HIS A 206 -4.66 1.69 9.11
N ASP A 207 -5.86 2.01 8.63
CA ASP A 207 -6.71 1.04 7.91
C ASP A 207 -6.05 0.56 6.60
N GLY A 208 -5.16 1.37 6.00
CA GLY A 208 -4.32 0.95 4.89
C GLY A 208 -3.24 -0.06 5.29
N LEU A 209 -2.65 0.12 6.49
CA LEU A 209 -1.70 -0.84 7.05
C LEU A 209 -2.40 -2.16 7.37
N ALA A 210 -3.56 -2.14 8.02
CA ALA A 210 -4.32 -3.34 8.35
C ALA A 210 -4.78 -4.14 7.12
N ARG A 211 -5.02 -3.46 5.99
CA ARG A 211 -5.33 -4.12 4.71
C ARG A 211 -4.12 -4.77 4.04
N THR A 212 -2.91 -4.40 4.44
CA THR A 212 -1.67 -4.81 3.76
C THR A 212 -0.61 -5.44 4.63
N ILE A 213 -0.84 -5.56 5.94
CA ILE A 213 0.06 -6.21 6.88
C ILE A 213 -0.81 -7.06 7.80
N ASN A 214 -0.50 -8.35 7.93
CA ASN A 214 -1.35 -9.24 8.73
C ASN A 214 -0.54 -10.31 9.50
N PRO A 215 -0.56 -10.29 10.85
CA PRO A 215 -1.19 -9.27 11.70
C PRO A 215 -0.42 -7.94 11.70
N VAL A 216 -1.08 -6.83 12.04
CA VAL A 216 -0.47 -5.52 12.25
C VAL A 216 -0.85 -5.00 13.63
N HIS A 217 -0.15 -3.97 14.13
CA HIS A 217 -0.42 -3.36 15.45
C HIS A 217 -0.28 -4.34 16.61
N THR A 218 0.62 -5.31 16.45
CA THR A 218 0.95 -6.24 17.53
C THR A 218 1.68 -5.49 18.66
N PRO A 219 1.76 -6.06 19.88
CA PRO A 219 2.51 -5.45 20.97
C PRO A 219 4.01 -5.20 20.67
N ALA A 220 4.55 -5.86 19.64
CA ALA A 220 5.92 -5.70 19.18
C ALA A 220 6.04 -4.81 17.92
N ASP A 221 4.97 -4.08 17.58
CA ASP A 221 4.93 -3.08 16.51
C ASP A 221 4.92 -1.65 17.09
N GLY A 222 5.63 -0.75 16.43
CA GLY A 222 5.69 0.69 16.72
C GLY A 222 5.05 1.53 15.62
N ASP A 223 3.93 1.06 15.05
CA ASP A 223 3.33 1.67 13.87
C ASP A 223 2.89 3.12 14.11
N ALA A 224 3.28 4.03 13.22
CA ALA A 224 3.01 5.45 13.36
C ALA A 224 2.69 6.11 12.01
N MET A 225 1.50 6.70 11.91
CA MET A 225 1.09 7.51 10.75
C MET A 225 0.96 8.98 11.13
N PHE A 226 1.53 9.85 10.30
CA PHE A 226 1.38 11.31 10.39
C PHE A 226 0.58 11.84 9.21
N THR A 227 -0.12 12.95 9.40
CA THR A 227 -0.80 13.66 8.31
C THR A 227 -0.33 15.11 8.26
N ILE A 228 0.08 15.56 7.08
CA ILE A 228 0.40 16.95 6.78
C ILE A 228 -0.55 17.49 5.70
N SER A 229 -0.81 18.79 5.77
CA SER A 229 -1.63 19.50 4.80
C SER A 229 -0.93 20.79 4.38
N THR A 230 -0.86 21.05 3.07
CA THR A 230 -0.38 22.33 2.54
C THR A 230 -1.49 23.38 2.49
N GLY A 231 -2.76 22.96 2.54
CA GLY A 231 -3.93 23.84 2.51
C GLY A 231 -4.09 24.66 1.23
N LYS A 232 -3.41 24.27 0.14
CA LYS A 232 -3.39 25.01 -1.14
C LYS A 232 -4.62 24.73 -2.03
N SER A 233 -5.34 23.63 -1.83
CA SER A 233 -6.49 23.30 -2.67
C SER A 233 -7.67 24.23 -2.38
N THR A 234 -8.32 24.69 -3.45
CA THR A 234 -9.57 25.44 -3.41
C THR A 234 -10.81 24.55 -3.38
N MET A 235 -10.65 23.25 -3.65
CA MET A 235 -11.73 22.27 -3.55
C MET A 235 -12.01 21.95 -2.09
N LYS A 236 -13.29 22.03 -1.69
CA LYS A 236 -13.72 21.47 -0.41
C LYS A 236 -13.84 19.96 -0.53
N ALA A 237 -13.13 19.25 0.32
CA ALA A 237 -13.22 17.79 0.43
C ALA A 237 -13.76 17.40 1.79
N ASP A 238 -14.67 16.43 1.80
CA ASP A 238 -15.16 15.84 3.03
C ASP A 238 -14.06 15.03 3.73
N LEU A 239 -14.07 15.03 5.07
CA LEU A 239 -13.08 14.31 5.87
C LEU A 239 -13.06 12.81 5.56
N MET A 240 -14.23 12.21 5.35
CA MET A 240 -14.37 10.80 5.02
C MET A 240 -13.70 10.50 3.68
N LEU A 241 -13.90 11.35 2.67
CA LEU A 241 -13.26 11.20 1.37
C LEU A 241 -11.73 11.21 1.51
N VAL A 242 -11.16 12.22 2.18
CA VAL A 242 -9.71 12.34 2.34
C VAL A 242 -9.15 11.16 3.14
N GLY A 243 -9.84 10.73 4.21
CA GLY A 243 -9.45 9.58 5.02
C GLY A 243 -9.51 8.25 4.25
N THR A 244 -10.53 8.03 3.43
CA THR A 244 -10.64 6.85 2.55
C THR A 244 -9.51 6.82 1.52
N LEU A 245 -9.21 7.97 0.89
CA LEU A 245 -8.07 8.10 -0.02
C LEU A 245 -6.74 7.84 0.70
N ALA A 246 -6.56 8.37 1.91
CA ALA A 246 -5.37 8.19 2.73
C ALA A 246 -5.12 6.70 3.01
N ALA A 247 -6.12 5.97 3.48
CA ALA A 247 -6.02 4.54 3.70
C ALA A 247 -5.66 3.78 2.39
N THR A 248 -6.25 4.20 1.26
CA THR A 248 -6.01 3.56 -0.05
C THR A 248 -4.59 3.80 -0.57
N VAL A 249 -4.06 5.01 -0.43
CA VAL A 249 -2.68 5.30 -0.85
C VAL A 249 -1.66 4.62 0.06
N VAL A 250 -1.95 4.50 1.37
CA VAL A 250 -1.09 3.74 2.30
C VAL A 250 -0.98 2.29 1.86
N GLU A 251 -2.10 1.62 1.57
CA GLU A 251 -2.13 0.26 1.04
C GLU A 251 -1.23 0.11 -0.20
N ARG A 252 -1.39 1.02 -1.18
CA ARG A 252 -0.57 1.00 -2.41
C ARG A 252 0.91 1.23 -2.12
N ALA A 253 1.23 2.14 -1.21
CA ALA A 253 2.61 2.47 -0.87
C ALA A 253 3.31 1.33 -0.12
N VAL A 254 2.60 0.60 0.76
CA VAL A 254 3.14 -0.59 1.44
C VAL A 254 3.51 -1.67 0.41
N ILE A 255 2.61 -1.96 -0.53
CA ILE A 255 2.88 -2.93 -1.60
C ILE A 255 4.09 -2.49 -2.43
N ARG A 256 4.16 -1.20 -2.80
CA ARG A 256 5.30 -0.67 -3.55
C ARG A 256 6.61 -0.77 -2.78
N ALA A 257 6.63 -0.47 -1.49
CA ALA A 257 7.81 -0.58 -0.63
C ALA A 257 8.42 -1.99 -0.67
N VAL A 258 7.56 -3.00 -0.62
CA VAL A 258 7.96 -4.42 -0.66
C VAL A 258 8.41 -4.83 -2.08
N MET A 259 7.66 -4.43 -3.11
CA MET A 259 7.95 -4.82 -4.49
C MET A 259 9.13 -4.07 -5.13
N LYS A 260 9.46 -2.88 -4.61
CA LYS A 260 10.59 -2.05 -5.07
C LYS A 260 11.89 -2.32 -4.31
N ALA A 261 11.83 -3.03 -3.19
CA ALA A 261 13.01 -3.47 -2.46
C ALA A 261 13.88 -4.39 -3.34
N THR A 262 15.19 -4.29 -3.17
CA THR A 262 16.19 -5.16 -3.81
C THR A 262 16.81 -6.08 -2.79
N SER A 263 17.18 -7.30 -3.18
CA SER A 263 17.79 -8.23 -2.22
C SER A 263 19.10 -7.68 -1.67
N ILE A 264 19.37 -8.02 -0.40
CA ILE A 264 20.69 -7.87 0.21
C ILE A 264 21.16 -9.25 0.69
N PRO A 265 22.46 -9.45 1.01
CA PRO A 265 22.92 -10.75 1.49
C PRO A 265 22.04 -11.29 2.62
N ASN A 266 21.61 -12.56 2.47
CA ASN A 266 20.74 -13.29 3.41
C ASN A 266 19.31 -12.75 3.59
N LEU A 267 18.89 -11.72 2.85
CA LEU A 267 17.54 -11.17 2.93
C LEU A 267 16.97 -10.90 1.52
N PRO A 268 16.23 -11.85 0.94
CA PRO A 268 15.72 -11.75 -0.43
C PRO A 268 14.56 -10.76 -0.53
N SER A 269 14.46 -10.08 -1.68
CA SER A 269 13.32 -9.25 -2.04
C SER A 269 12.12 -10.09 -2.51
N ALA A 270 10.93 -9.52 -2.39
CA ALA A 270 9.69 -10.10 -2.92
C ALA A 270 9.80 -10.48 -4.40
N ARG A 271 10.35 -9.59 -5.22
CA ARG A 271 10.41 -9.76 -6.67
C ARG A 271 11.29 -10.94 -7.08
N GLU A 272 12.47 -11.06 -6.50
CA GLU A 272 13.40 -12.14 -6.81
C GLU A 272 12.93 -13.49 -6.28
N PHE A 273 12.21 -13.49 -5.16
CA PHE A 273 11.61 -14.70 -4.61
C PHE A 273 10.49 -15.20 -5.52
N LEU A 274 9.53 -14.33 -5.86
CA LEU A 274 8.38 -14.67 -6.69
C LEU A 274 8.75 -15.00 -8.15
N SER A 275 9.90 -14.56 -8.64
CA SER A 275 10.36 -14.91 -9.99
C SER A 275 10.98 -16.31 -10.10
N LYS A 276 11.24 -16.98 -8.96
CA LYS A 276 11.89 -18.31 -8.89
C LYS A 276 10.91 -19.44 -8.61
N THR A 277 9.68 -19.12 -8.22
CA THR A 277 8.57 -20.05 -7.93
C THR A 277 7.67 -20.16 -9.14
#